data_AF-A0A524J281-F1
#
_entry.id   AF-A0A524J281-F1
#
_cell.length_a   1.000
_cell.length_b   1.000
_cell.length_c   1.000
_cell.angle_alpha   90.00
_cell.angle_beta   90.00
_cell.angle_gamma   90.00
#
_symmetry.space_group_name_H-M   'P 1'
#
loop_
_entity.id
_entity.type
_entity.pdbx_description
1 polymer ?
#
loop_
_entity_poly.entity_id
_entity_poly.type
_entity_poly.pdbx_seq_one_letter_code
_entity_poly.pdbx_strand_id
1 'polypeptide(L)'
;MTDNLLSTKLTIPPIRQKIVTRQKLIDRLNAGLTLPLALVSSPPGFGKTTALSAWAQQANVPVGWLTLEQDDNDITRFIQYFYAAAQTVESDLPDLQVELVKSPHQDISSLLPMINNLNSIITRFALVLDDYQEISVPSIHNAVTY
;
A
#
# COMPACT_ATOMS: atom_id res chain seq x y z
N MET A 1 -14.69 -14.11 9.37
CA MET A 1 -14.91 -12.74 9.85
C MET A 1 -13.59 -12.00 9.66
N THR A 2 -13.53 -11.00 8.78
CA THR A 2 -12.44 -10.02 8.62
C THR A 2 -12.36 -9.08 9.84
N ASP A 3 -12.41 -9.61 11.05
CA ASP A 3 -12.74 -8.83 12.25
C ASP A 3 -11.58 -7.99 12.81
N ASN A 4 -10.46 -7.83 12.09
CA ASN A 4 -9.32 -7.10 12.66
C ASN A 4 -8.49 -6.23 11.70
N LEU A 5 -8.92 -6.03 10.45
CA LEU A 5 -8.30 -5.02 9.58
C LEU A 5 -9.14 -3.75 9.54
N LEU A 6 -8.48 -2.62 9.72
CA LEU A 6 -9.11 -1.31 9.63
C LEU A 6 -9.21 -0.90 8.16
N SER A 7 -10.44 -0.92 7.62
CA SER A 7 -10.72 -0.53 6.22
C SER A 7 -10.31 0.91 5.91
N THR A 8 -10.27 1.79 6.90
CA THR A 8 -9.81 3.17 6.77
C THR A 8 -8.34 3.27 6.37
N LYS A 9 -7.50 2.28 6.73
CA LYS A 9 -6.10 2.21 6.32
C LYS A 9 -5.96 1.83 4.84
N LEU A 10 -6.97 1.16 4.29
CA LEU A 10 -6.99 0.62 2.93
C LEU A 10 -7.70 1.54 1.92
N THR A 11 -8.14 2.72 2.36
CA THR A 11 -8.96 3.63 1.55
C THR A 11 -8.18 4.89 1.20
N ILE A 12 -8.25 5.32 -0.06
CA ILE A 12 -7.67 6.59 -0.50
C ILE A 12 -8.34 7.75 0.25
N PRO A 13 -7.58 8.60 0.98
CA PRO A 13 -8.16 9.71 1.72
C PRO A 13 -8.95 10.68 0.82
N PRO A 14 -10.15 11.14 1.24
CA PRO A 14 -10.97 12.01 0.42
C PRO A 14 -10.34 13.39 0.25
N ILE A 15 -10.41 13.89 -0.97
CA ILE A 15 -9.90 15.20 -1.36
C ILE A 15 -10.96 16.26 -1.09
N ARG A 16 -10.60 17.32 -0.37
CA ARG A 16 -11.51 18.46 -0.15
C ARG A 16 -11.60 19.33 -1.41
N GLN A 17 -12.78 19.84 -1.73
CA GLN A 17 -13.11 20.54 -3.00
C GLN A 17 -12.31 21.82 -3.33
N LYS A 18 -11.39 22.28 -2.47
CA LYS A 18 -10.61 23.52 -2.64
C LYS A 18 -9.10 23.27 -2.68
N ILE A 19 -8.66 22.30 -3.46
CA ILE A 19 -7.22 21.99 -3.60
C ILE A 19 -6.65 22.63 -4.86
N VAL A 20 -5.52 23.30 -4.72
CA VAL A 20 -4.74 23.81 -5.85
C VAL A 20 -4.10 22.62 -6.56
N THR A 21 -4.45 22.43 -7.83
CA THR A 21 -3.89 21.35 -8.66
C THR A 21 -2.39 21.56 -8.86
N ARG A 22 -1.58 20.56 -8.48
CA ARG A 22 -0.11 20.59 -8.62
C ARG A 22 0.32 19.76 -9.82
N GLN A 23 0.03 20.22 -11.04
CA GLN A 23 0.26 19.43 -12.27
C GLN A 23 1.70 18.91 -12.39
N LYS A 24 2.71 19.74 -12.11
CA LYS A 24 4.12 19.32 -12.14
C LYS A 24 4.43 18.15 -11.18
N LEU A 25 3.75 18.07 -10.04
CA LEU A 25 3.94 16.96 -9.09
C LEU A 25 3.24 15.70 -9.59
N ILE A 26 2.03 15.83 -10.12
CA ILE A 26 1.29 14.74 -10.78
C ILE A 26 2.12 14.13 -11.91
N ASP A 27 2.71 14.96 -12.76
CA ASP A 27 3.53 14.48 -13.89
C ASP A 27 4.75 13.70 -13.40
N ARG A 28 5.38 14.14 -12.30
CA ARG A 28 6.49 13.43 -11.66
C ARG A 28 6.07 12.10 -11.04
N LEU A 29 4.89 12.05 -10.41
CA LEU A 29 4.33 10.80 -9.86
C LEU A 29 4.00 9.82 -10.99
N ASN A 30 3.43 10.29 -12.09
CA ASN A 30 3.18 9.48 -13.29
C ASN A 30 4.49 8.95 -13.91
N ALA A 31 5.53 9.78 -14.00
CA ALA A 31 6.84 9.31 -14.45
C ALA A 31 7.42 8.25 -13.50
N GLY A 32 7.18 8.41 -12.19
CA GLY A 32 7.58 7.46 -11.15
C GLY A 32 6.96 6.07 -11.29
N LEU A 33 5.81 5.93 -11.96
CA LEU A 33 5.20 4.62 -12.24
C LEU A 33 6.10 3.69 -13.05
N THR A 34 7.13 4.22 -13.73
CA THR A 34 8.12 3.43 -14.48
C THR A 34 9.23 2.85 -13.61
N LEU A 35 9.28 3.23 -12.34
CA LEU A 35 10.27 2.78 -11.36
C LEU A 35 9.62 1.74 -10.42
N PRO A 36 10.41 0.82 -9.85
CA PRO A 36 9.91 -0.13 -8.84
C PRO A 36 9.51 0.56 -7.54
N LEU A 37 10.11 1.72 -7.23
CA LEU A 37 9.84 2.49 -6.01
C LEU A 37 10.01 3.99 -6.25
N ALA A 38 9.07 4.78 -5.74
CA ALA A 38 9.13 6.23 -5.74
C ALA A 38 8.93 6.78 -4.32
N LEU A 39 9.95 7.47 -3.79
CA LEU A 39 9.88 8.11 -2.47
C LEU A 39 9.34 9.53 -2.57
N VAL A 40 8.23 9.81 -1.89
CA VAL A 40 7.68 11.16 -1.74
C VAL A 40 7.98 11.67 -0.34
N SER A 41 8.95 12.58 -0.24
CA SER A 41 9.37 13.16 1.04
C SER A 41 9.10 14.67 1.12
N SER A 42 8.61 15.10 2.27
CA SER A 42 8.42 16.50 2.65
C SER A 42 8.20 16.61 4.16
N PRO A 43 8.37 17.81 4.75
CA PRO A 43 8.00 18.04 6.14
C PRO A 43 6.48 17.79 6.39
N PRO A 44 6.08 17.59 7.65
CA PRO A 44 4.67 17.55 8.04
C PRO A 44 3.90 18.80 7.57
N GLY A 45 2.63 18.63 7.18
CA GLY A 45 1.77 19.75 6.76
C GLY A 45 1.93 20.25 5.32
N PHE A 46 2.89 19.74 4.55
CA PHE A 46 3.10 20.17 3.14
C PHE A 46 2.13 19.53 2.12
N GLY A 47 1.24 18.65 2.60
CA GLY A 47 0.17 18.01 1.82
C GLY A 47 0.63 16.80 1.01
N LYS A 48 1.51 15.94 1.55
CA LYS A 48 1.94 14.68 0.89
C LYS A 48 0.76 13.78 0.58
N THR A 49 0.02 13.38 1.60
CA THR A 49 -1.22 12.60 1.51
C THR A 49 -2.18 13.26 0.55
N THR A 50 -2.43 14.57 0.67
CA THR A 50 -3.31 15.30 -0.24
C THR A 50 -2.88 15.23 -1.70
N ALA A 51 -1.58 15.36 -1.98
CA ALA A 51 -1.05 15.26 -3.33
C ALA A 51 -1.12 13.83 -3.88
N LEU A 52 -0.82 12.84 -3.06
CA LEU A 52 -0.93 11.43 -3.41
C LEU A 52 -2.38 11.01 -3.66
N SER A 53 -3.33 11.44 -2.82
CA SER A 53 -4.76 11.21 -3.05
C SER A 53 -5.22 11.87 -4.36
N ALA A 54 -4.80 13.12 -4.62
CA ALA A 54 -5.10 13.83 -5.87
C ALA A 54 -4.56 13.13 -7.09
N TRP A 55 -3.34 12.62 -7.01
CA TRP A 55 -2.76 11.82 -8.07
C TRP A 55 -3.50 10.48 -8.24
N ALA A 56 -3.81 9.78 -7.15
CA ALA A 56 -4.45 8.46 -7.19
C ALA A 56 -5.84 8.49 -7.85
N GLN A 57 -6.62 9.55 -7.64
CA GLN A 57 -7.95 9.71 -8.27
C GLN A 57 -7.92 9.87 -9.80
N GLN A 58 -6.78 10.22 -10.37
CA GLN A 58 -6.61 10.48 -11.81
C GLN A 58 -5.47 9.65 -12.43
N ALA A 59 -4.93 8.68 -11.66
CA ALA A 59 -3.88 7.80 -12.14
C ALA A 59 -4.41 6.91 -13.27
N ASN A 60 -3.56 6.64 -14.26
CA ASN A 60 -3.91 5.77 -15.39
C ASN A 60 -3.77 4.27 -15.07
N VAL A 61 -3.50 3.93 -13.81
CA VAL A 61 -3.38 2.56 -13.30
C VAL A 61 -4.22 2.43 -12.04
N PRO A 62 -4.72 1.22 -11.70
CA PRO A 62 -5.30 0.97 -10.39
C PRO A 62 -4.35 1.37 -9.26
N VAL A 63 -4.87 2.04 -8.23
CA VAL A 63 -4.08 2.49 -7.07
C VAL A 63 -4.64 1.89 -5.79
N GLY A 64 -3.84 1.04 -5.16
CA GLY A 64 -4.08 0.53 -3.82
C GLY A 64 -3.51 1.50 -2.80
N TRP A 65 -4.09 1.51 -1.60
CA TRP A 65 -3.65 2.41 -0.53
C TRP A 65 -3.43 1.64 0.76
N LEU A 66 -2.34 1.96 1.46
CA LEU A 66 -2.07 1.51 2.82
C LEU A 66 -1.51 2.69 3.62
N THR A 67 -2.29 3.19 4.57
CA THR A 67 -1.81 4.12 5.60
C THR A 67 -1.14 3.32 6.71
N LEU A 68 0.13 3.61 6.98
CA LEU A 68 0.93 2.92 7.99
C LEU A 68 0.90 3.65 9.33
N GLU A 69 0.96 2.88 10.40
CA GLU A 69 0.98 3.34 11.79
C GLU A 69 2.06 2.59 12.57
N GLN A 70 2.39 3.06 13.77
CA GLN A 70 3.43 2.44 14.60
C GLN A 70 3.14 0.97 14.92
N ASP A 71 1.87 0.60 15.06
CA ASP A 71 1.45 -0.78 15.32
C ASP A 71 1.73 -1.72 14.16
N ASP A 72 2.01 -1.20 12.95
CA ASP A 72 2.38 -2.01 11.79
C ASP A 72 3.88 -2.34 11.75
N ASN A 73 4.63 -2.03 12.82
CA ASN A 73 5.97 -2.56 13.09
C ASN A 73 5.96 -4.04 13.51
N ASP A 74 5.01 -4.81 12.99
CA ASP A 74 4.93 -6.26 13.08
C ASP A 74 4.88 -6.81 11.64
N ILE A 75 5.82 -7.68 11.28
CA ILE A 75 5.98 -8.14 9.89
C ILE A 75 4.75 -8.89 9.38
N THR A 76 4.07 -9.64 10.25
CA THR A 76 2.86 -10.39 9.91
C THR A 76 1.72 -9.42 9.62
N ARG A 77 1.50 -8.44 10.51
CA ARG A 77 0.49 -7.39 10.33
C ARG A 77 0.78 -6.54 9.09
N PHE A 78 2.03 -6.14 8.88
CA PHE A 78 2.44 -5.39 7.70
C PHE A 78 2.09 -6.14 6.41
N ILE A 79 2.47 -7.42 6.31
CA ILE A 79 2.18 -8.22 5.10
C ILE A 79 0.68 -8.45 4.93
N GLN A 80 -0.09 -8.63 6.00
CA GLN A 80 -1.56 -8.72 5.94
C GLN A 80 -2.19 -7.45 5.36
N TYR A 81 -1.81 -6.28 5.87
CA TYR A 81 -2.31 -5.01 5.35
C TYR A 81 -1.81 -4.73 3.92
N PHE A 82 -0.55 -5.06 3.62
CA PHE A 82 0.02 -4.90 2.28
C PHE A 82 -0.73 -5.76 1.26
N TYR A 83 -0.98 -7.03 1.59
CA TYR A 83 -1.76 -7.94 0.76
C TYR A 83 -3.19 -7.44 0.59
N ALA A 84 -3.86 -7.05 1.68
CA ALA A 84 -5.21 -6.50 1.62
C ALA A 84 -5.29 -5.23 0.75
N ALA A 85 -4.27 -4.38 0.79
CA ALA A 85 -4.18 -3.20 -0.06
C ALA A 85 -3.99 -3.58 -1.54
N ALA A 86 -3.19 -4.61 -1.85
CA ALA A 86 -3.07 -5.15 -3.21
C ALA A 86 -4.39 -5.77 -3.71
N GLN A 87 -5.16 -6.43 -2.84
CA GLN A 87 -6.48 -6.97 -3.20
C GLN A 87 -7.50 -5.89 -3.61
N THR A 88 -7.31 -4.64 -3.17
CA THR A 88 -8.19 -3.54 -3.61
C THR A 88 -8.02 -3.19 -5.09
N VAL A 89 -6.91 -3.60 -5.71
CA VAL A 89 -6.61 -3.33 -7.13
C VAL A 89 -6.54 -4.57 -7.99
N GLU A 90 -6.30 -5.75 -7.40
CA GLU A 90 -6.28 -7.02 -8.10
C GLU A 90 -7.30 -7.98 -7.48
N SER A 91 -8.46 -8.11 -8.12
CA SER A 91 -9.58 -8.92 -7.62
C SER A 91 -9.33 -10.42 -7.71
N ASP A 92 -8.37 -10.86 -8.53
CA ASP A 92 -8.06 -12.27 -8.72
C ASP A 92 -7.18 -12.84 -7.58
N LEU A 93 -6.66 -11.97 -6.70
CA LEU A 93 -5.92 -12.40 -5.52
C LEU A 93 -6.84 -13.17 -4.55
N PRO A 94 -6.44 -14.38 -4.09
CA PRO A 94 -7.21 -15.15 -3.10
C PRO A 94 -7.53 -14.34 -1.85
N ASP A 95 -8.76 -14.40 -1.34
CA ASP A 95 -9.17 -13.69 -0.10
C ASP A 95 -8.15 -13.92 1.03
N LEU A 96 -7.72 -12.83 1.68
CA LEU A 96 -6.78 -12.89 2.79
C LEU A 96 -7.19 -13.91 3.86
N GLN A 97 -8.49 -14.00 4.16
CA GLN A 97 -8.99 -14.96 5.15
C GLN A 97 -8.74 -16.40 4.72
N VAL A 98 -8.90 -16.70 3.42
CA VAL A 98 -8.67 -18.03 2.87
C VAL A 98 -7.19 -18.39 2.99
N GLU A 99 -6.29 -17.44 2.72
CA GLU A 99 -4.85 -17.66 2.86
C GLU A 99 -4.43 -17.83 4.33
N LEU A 100 -4.95 -17.02 5.24
CA LEU A 100 -4.67 -17.15 6.68
C LEU A 100 -5.17 -18.49 7.26
N VAL A 101 -6.31 -19.01 6.78
CA VAL A 101 -6.83 -20.32 7.22
C VAL A 101 -5.97 -21.48 6.71
N LYS A 102 -5.39 -21.36 5.50
CA LYS A 102 -4.50 -22.38 4.92
C LYS A 102 -3.14 -22.45 5.63
N SER A 103 -2.78 -21.43 6.40
CA SER A 103 -1.52 -21.34 7.12
C SER A 103 -1.71 -21.63 8.61
N PRO A 104 -1.53 -22.89 9.07
CA PRO A 104 -1.78 -23.28 10.46
C PRO A 104 -0.76 -22.72 11.47
N HIS A 105 0.32 -22.10 11.00
CA HIS A 105 1.36 -21.50 11.84
C HIS A 105 1.30 -19.98 11.77
N GLN A 106 1.56 -19.31 12.89
CA GLN A 106 1.70 -17.84 12.97
C GLN A 106 3.17 -17.43 12.87
N ASP A 107 3.90 -18.04 11.94
CA ASP A 107 5.30 -17.71 11.65
C ASP A 107 5.44 -17.06 10.28
N ILE A 108 6.61 -16.54 9.94
CA ILE A 108 6.83 -15.86 8.67
C ILE A 108 6.59 -16.78 7.45
N SER A 109 6.71 -18.09 7.63
CA SER A 109 6.44 -19.11 6.59
C SER A 109 4.98 -19.09 6.13
N SER A 110 4.06 -18.72 7.02
CA SER A 110 2.63 -18.54 6.72
C SER A 110 2.33 -17.47 5.67
N LEU A 111 3.29 -16.58 5.42
CA LEU A 111 3.17 -15.44 4.52
C LEU A 111 3.64 -15.78 3.09
N LEU A 112 4.34 -16.90 2.90
CA LEU A 112 4.85 -17.32 1.59
C LEU A 112 3.76 -17.43 0.51
N PRO A 113 2.57 -18.01 0.78
CA PRO A 113 1.49 -18.05 -0.21
C PRO A 113 1.05 -16.66 -0.65
N MET A 114 0.92 -15.72 0.30
CA MET A 114 0.53 -14.34 0.02
C MET A 114 1.57 -13.64 -0.86
N ILE A 115 2.86 -13.80 -0.54
CA ILE A 115 3.96 -13.25 -1.34
C ILE A 115 3.96 -13.84 -2.77
N ASN A 116 3.73 -15.15 -2.90
CA ASN A 116 3.64 -15.80 -4.21
C ASN A 116 2.45 -15.32 -5.03
N ASN A 117 1.28 -15.11 -4.39
CA ASN A 117 0.12 -14.55 -5.06
C ASN A 117 0.40 -13.13 -5.56
N LEU A 118 1.08 -12.29 -4.77
CA LEU A 118 1.50 -10.95 -5.21
C LEU A 118 2.43 -11.00 -6.45
N ASN A 119 3.33 -11.99 -6.51
CA ASN A 119 4.20 -12.20 -7.67
C ASN A 119 3.46 -12.70 -8.91
N SER A 120 2.24 -13.23 -8.77
CA SER A 120 1.41 -13.67 -9.89
C SER A 120 0.61 -12.54 -10.55
N ILE A 121 0.63 -11.33 -9.99
CA ILE A 121 -0.09 -10.19 -10.54
C ILE A 121 0.58 -9.73 -11.84
N ILE A 122 -0.16 -9.82 -12.94
CA ILE A 122 0.30 -9.43 -14.28
C ILE A 122 -0.14 -7.99 -14.62
N THR A 123 -1.20 -7.52 -13.97
CA THR A 123 -1.72 -6.17 -14.16
C THR A 123 -0.75 -5.15 -13.58
N ARG A 124 -0.59 -4.02 -14.28
CA ARG A 124 0.20 -2.91 -13.77
C ARG A 124 -0.66 -2.09 -12.82
N PHE A 125 -0.28 -2.04 -11.55
CA PHE A 125 -0.92 -1.22 -10.53
C PHE A 125 0.13 -0.39 -9.77
N ALA A 126 -0.34 0.53 -8.94
CA ALA A 126 0.48 1.23 -7.96
C ALA A 126 -0.05 0.96 -6.56
N LEU A 127 0.87 0.88 -5.59
CA LEU A 127 0.53 0.77 -4.18
C LEU A 127 1.12 1.97 -3.45
N VAL A 128 0.28 2.77 -2.80
CA VAL A 128 0.72 3.88 -1.96
C VAL A 128 0.88 3.39 -0.53
N LEU A 129 2.09 3.48 0.00
CA LEU A 129 2.40 3.31 1.41
C LEU A 129 2.48 4.69 2.06
N ASP A 130 1.35 5.19 2.57
CA ASP A 130 1.30 6.50 3.24
C ASP A 130 1.81 6.39 4.68
N ASP A 131 2.42 7.47 5.16
CA ASP A 131 3.04 7.53 6.49
C ASP A 131 4.10 6.45 6.77
N TYR A 132 4.84 6.04 5.74
CA TYR A 132 5.93 5.06 5.86
C TYR A 132 6.99 5.39 6.92
N GLN A 133 7.13 6.67 7.29
CA GLN A 133 8.02 7.08 8.39
C GLN A 133 7.65 6.49 9.77
N GLU A 134 6.42 5.98 9.95
CA GLU A 134 6.02 5.29 11.18
C GLU A 134 6.63 3.87 11.28
N ILE A 135 7.15 3.34 10.17
CA ILE A 135 7.87 2.06 10.14
C ILE A 135 9.33 2.28 10.50
N SER A 136 9.80 1.52 11.48
CA SER A 136 11.17 1.54 12.01
C SER A 136 11.85 0.17 11.97
N VAL A 137 11.08 -0.91 11.73
CA VAL A 137 11.59 -2.27 11.73
C VAL A 137 12.42 -2.57 10.47
N PRO A 138 13.71 -2.93 10.60
CA PRO A 138 14.59 -3.15 9.46
C PRO A 138 14.12 -4.26 8.50
N SER A 139 13.47 -5.30 9.00
CA SER A 139 12.97 -6.38 8.14
C SER A 139 11.86 -5.92 7.19
N ILE A 140 11.04 -4.93 7.60
CA ILE A 140 10.02 -4.34 6.73
C ILE A 140 10.69 -3.46 5.67
N HIS A 141 11.70 -2.66 6.03
CA HIS A 141 12.46 -1.88 5.06
C HIS A 141 13.12 -2.77 4.00
N ASN A 142 13.77 -3.84 4.43
CA ASN A 142 14.39 -4.80 3.52
C ASN A 142 13.36 -5.47 2.61
N ALA A 143 12.14 -5.73 3.09
CA ALA A 143 11.09 -6.35 2.28
C ALA A 143 10.58 -5.46 1.14
N VAL A 144 10.67 -4.12 1.28
CA VAL A 144 10.17 -3.15 0.27
C VAL A 144 11.25 -2.73 -0.75
N THR A 145 12.51 -3.11 -0.51
CA THR A 145 13.64 -2.77 -1.40
C THR A 145 13.90 -3.77 -2.53
N TYR A 146 13.27 -4.95 -2.51
CA TYR A 146 13.39 -5.99 -3.55
C TYR A 146 12.19 -5.96 -4.49
#